data_AF-A0A848UKA5-F1
#
_entry.id   AF-A0A848UKA5-F1
#
_cell.length_a   1.000
_cell.length_b   1.000
_cell.length_c   1.000
_cell.angle_alpha   90.00
_cell.angle_beta   90.00
_cell.angle_gamma   90.00
#
_symmetry.space_group_name_H-M   'P 1'
#
loop_
_entity.id
_entity.type
_entity.pdbx_description
1 polymer ?
#
loop_
_entity_poly.entity_id
_entity_poly.type
_entity_poly.pdbx_seq_one_letter_code
_entity_poly.pdbx_strand_id
1 'polypeptide(L)'
;REVFTTKQQGTATLAPQEITDESVAVAVGKATLHGRTSTFDLYEGDSVLDAVQRVRPDAPFSCRSGVCSTCQAVVRDGSVEMAVNYGLTDDEVARGYVLTCQSTPTAGCVEVDVDFDA
;
A
#
# COMPACT_ATOMS: atom_id res chain seq x y z
N ARG A 1 33.88 17.15 -21.86
CA ARG A 1 34.24 16.85 -20.45
C ARG A 1 32.97 16.37 -19.78
N GLU A 2 32.85 15.04 -19.77
CA GLU A 2 32.00 14.17 -18.93
C GLU A 2 30.47 14.37 -18.95
N VAL A 3 29.84 13.49 -19.71
CA VAL A 3 28.41 13.15 -19.71
C VAL A 3 28.14 12.31 -18.46
N PHE A 4 27.38 12.84 -17.50
CA PHE A 4 26.92 12.07 -16.35
C PHE A 4 25.77 11.15 -16.77
N THR A 5 26.13 9.92 -17.17
CA THR A 5 25.22 8.78 -17.14
C THR A 5 24.91 8.47 -15.68
N THR A 6 23.68 8.77 -15.25
CA THR A 6 23.10 8.11 -14.07
C THR A 6 21.99 7.20 -14.58
N LYS A 7 22.28 5.90 -14.61
CA LYS A 7 21.25 4.86 -14.69
C LYS A 7 20.48 4.91 -13.37
N GLN A 8 19.28 5.51 -13.37
CA GLN A 8 18.35 5.33 -12.25
C GLN A 8 17.72 3.94 -12.42
N GLN A 9 18.28 2.97 -11.72
CA GLN A 9 17.65 1.68 -11.49
C GLN A 9 16.78 1.82 -10.24
N GLY A 10 15.48 1.65 -10.45
CA GLY A 10 14.44 1.77 -9.44
C GLY A 10 13.08 1.67 -10.12
N THR A 11 12.78 0.53 -10.74
CA THR A 11 11.44 0.25 -11.27
C THR A 11 10.51 -0.12 -10.13
N ALA A 12 10.10 0.86 -9.33
CA ALA A 12 8.84 0.80 -8.61
C ALA A 12 7.80 1.39 -9.57
N THR A 13 7.11 0.55 -10.31
CA THR A 13 6.07 0.99 -11.25
C THR A 13 4.90 1.55 -10.42
N LEU A 14 4.71 2.87 -10.47
CA LEU A 14 3.70 3.65 -9.73
C LEU A 14 2.29 3.61 -10.36
N ALA A 15 2.00 2.56 -11.15
CA ALA A 15 0.70 2.37 -11.78
C ALA A 15 0.06 1.09 -11.22
N PRO A 16 -1.26 1.09 -10.95
CA PRO A 16 -1.98 -0.12 -10.57
C PRO A 16 -1.67 -1.25 -11.56
N GLN A 17 -1.31 -2.42 -11.04
CA GLN A 17 -1.02 -3.60 -11.86
C GLN A 17 -2.26 -3.97 -12.68
N GLU A 18 -2.10 -4.29 -13.96
CA GLU A 18 -3.16 -4.94 -14.73
C GLU A 18 -3.24 -6.41 -14.31
N ILE A 19 -4.39 -6.83 -13.78
CA ILE A 19 -4.62 -8.21 -13.34
C ILE A 19 -4.92 -9.07 -14.56
N THR A 20 -4.14 -10.13 -14.76
CA THR A 20 -4.29 -11.11 -15.84
C THR A 20 -4.54 -12.51 -15.26
N ASP A 21 -4.79 -13.50 -16.12
CA ASP A 21 -4.96 -14.90 -15.71
C ASP A 21 -3.70 -15.49 -15.02
N GLU A 22 -2.55 -14.81 -15.13
CA GLU A 22 -1.28 -15.21 -14.50
C GLU A 22 -1.03 -14.49 -13.17
N SER A 23 -1.88 -13.55 -12.76
CA SER A 23 -1.72 -12.82 -11.51
C SER A 23 -1.95 -13.73 -10.30
N VAL A 24 -0.98 -13.74 -9.37
CA VAL A 24 -1.04 -14.56 -8.17
C VAL A 24 -1.62 -13.76 -7.02
N ALA A 25 -2.79 -14.16 -6.53
CA ALA A 25 -3.36 -13.59 -5.31
C ALA A 25 -2.56 -14.05 -4.09
N VAL A 26 -2.04 -13.10 -3.31
CA VAL A 26 -1.17 -13.36 -2.14
C VAL A 26 -1.91 -13.17 -0.82
N ALA A 27 -2.94 -12.32 -0.78
CA ALA A 27 -3.77 -12.10 0.40
C ALA A 27 -5.14 -11.53 -0.01
N VAL A 28 -6.11 -11.59 0.91
CA VAL A 28 -7.37 -10.85 0.82
C VAL A 28 -7.32 -9.72 1.85
N GLY A 29 -8.01 -8.61 1.59
CA GLY A 29 -8.10 -7.54 2.56
C GLY A 29 -9.48 -6.92 2.69
N LYS A 30 -9.67 -6.19 3.78
CA LYS A 30 -10.81 -5.31 4.05
C LYS A 30 -10.29 -3.88 4.18
N ALA A 31 -10.98 -2.94 3.56
CA ALA A 31 -10.68 -1.52 3.69
C ALA A 31 -11.93 -0.79 4.17
N THR A 32 -11.80 -0.08 5.29
CA THR A 32 -12.82 0.82 5.82
C THR A 32 -12.47 2.25 5.44
N LEU A 33 -13.41 2.92 4.76
CA LEU A 33 -13.30 4.33 4.37
C LEU A 33 -14.69 4.93 4.31
N HIS A 34 -14.87 6.08 4.96
CA HIS A 34 -16.15 6.77 5.14
C HIS A 34 -17.22 5.88 5.80
N GLY A 35 -16.82 5.10 6.82
CA GLY A 35 -17.69 4.18 7.55
C GLY A 35 -18.18 2.98 6.74
N ARG A 36 -17.63 2.75 5.54
CA ARG A 36 -17.97 1.63 4.66
C ARG A 36 -16.78 0.73 4.48
N THR A 37 -16.97 -0.56 4.73
CA THR A 37 -15.96 -1.59 4.50
C THR A 37 -16.13 -2.22 3.11
N SER A 38 -15.03 -2.47 2.40
CA SER A 38 -15.00 -3.16 1.11
C SER A 38 -13.89 -4.19 1.10
N THR A 39 -14.15 -5.36 0.52
CA THR A 39 -13.15 -6.42 0.37
C THR A 39 -12.37 -6.25 -0.93
N PHE A 40 -11.09 -6.61 -0.92
CA PHE A 40 -10.22 -6.56 -2.08
C PHE A 40 -9.24 -7.72 -2.08
N ASP A 41 -8.77 -8.11 -3.26
CA ASP A 41 -7.68 -9.07 -3.42
C ASP A 41 -6.35 -8.33 -3.59
N LEU A 42 -5.32 -8.79 -2.89
CA LEU A 42 -3.93 -8.39 -3.07
C LEU A 42 -3.25 -9.38 -3.99
N TYR A 43 -2.69 -8.91 -5.10
CA TYR A 43 -1.85 -9.71 -5.97
C TYR A 43 -0.38 -9.43 -5.70
N GLU A 44 0.47 -10.37 -6.09
CA GLU A 44 1.91 -10.17 -6.03
C GLU A 44 2.32 -8.90 -6.79
N GLY A 45 3.10 -8.03 -6.14
CA GLY A 45 3.51 -6.74 -6.69
C GLY A 45 2.58 -5.56 -6.41
N ASP A 46 1.38 -5.79 -5.86
CA ASP A 46 0.50 -4.70 -5.43
C ASP A 46 0.94 -4.08 -4.10
N SER A 47 0.84 -2.76 -4.01
CA SER A 47 0.69 -2.12 -2.70
C SER A 47 -0.74 -2.29 -2.16
N VAL A 48 -0.90 -2.19 -0.85
CA VAL A 48 -2.23 -2.13 -0.22
C VAL A 48 -3.08 -1.03 -0.83
N LEU A 49 -2.50 0.14 -1.12
CA LEU A 49 -3.24 1.23 -1.77
C LEU A 49 -3.74 0.85 -3.16
N ASP A 50 -2.91 0.21 -4.00
CA ASP A 50 -3.32 -0.17 -5.36
C ASP A 50 -4.49 -1.15 -5.32
N ALA A 51 -4.41 -2.13 -4.42
CA ALA A 51 -5.48 -3.10 -4.23
C ALA A 51 -6.77 -2.49 -3.71
N VAL A 52 -6.66 -1.56 -2.75
CA VAL A 52 -7.81 -0.80 -2.25
C VAL A 52 -8.42 0.07 -3.35
N GLN A 53 -7.61 0.79 -4.14
CA GLN A 53 -8.10 1.70 -5.19
C GLN A 53 -8.86 0.98 -6.32
N ARG A 54 -8.63 -0.33 -6.53
CA ARG A 54 -9.42 -1.14 -7.45
C ARG A 54 -10.89 -1.25 -7.03
N VAL A 55 -11.20 -1.24 -5.73
CA VAL A 55 -12.57 -1.35 -5.19
C VAL A 55 -13.08 -0.06 -4.54
N ARG A 56 -12.17 0.83 -4.14
CA ARG A 56 -12.39 2.14 -3.50
C ARG A 56 -11.52 3.20 -4.18
N PRO A 57 -11.89 3.66 -5.39
CA PRO A 57 -11.15 4.69 -6.12
C PRO A 57 -11.04 6.03 -5.38
N ASP A 58 -11.89 6.23 -4.37
CA ASP A 58 -11.92 7.35 -3.45
C ASP A 58 -10.85 7.28 -2.34
N ALA A 59 -10.08 6.20 -2.24
CA ALA A 59 -9.03 6.07 -1.25
C ALA A 59 -7.96 7.18 -1.40
N PRO A 60 -7.67 7.92 -0.31
CA PRO A 60 -6.86 9.13 -0.38
C PRO A 60 -5.39 8.82 -0.70
N PHE A 61 -4.81 9.57 -1.63
CA PHE A 61 -3.39 9.49 -1.96
C PHE A 61 -2.87 10.79 -2.57
N SER A 62 -1.54 10.97 -2.59
CA SER A 62 -0.91 12.09 -3.29
C SER A 62 0.45 11.71 -3.89
N CYS A 63 1.44 11.32 -3.07
CA CYS A 63 2.83 11.17 -3.56
C CYS A 63 3.22 9.78 -4.06
N ARG A 64 2.65 8.70 -3.51
CA ARG A 64 3.09 7.30 -3.70
C ARG A 64 4.59 7.05 -3.45
N SER A 65 5.25 7.89 -2.66
CA SER A 65 6.69 7.79 -2.36
C SER A 65 7.00 7.74 -0.86
N GLY A 66 5.98 7.61 -0.02
CA GLY A 66 6.14 7.46 1.43
C GLY A 66 6.42 8.75 2.20
N VAL A 67 6.21 9.94 1.62
CA VAL A 67 6.56 11.23 2.25
C VAL A 67 5.36 12.09 2.70
N CYS A 68 4.18 11.96 2.07
CA CYS A 68 3.08 12.93 2.25
C CYS A 68 2.00 12.51 3.26
N SER A 69 2.02 11.27 3.72
CA SER A 69 1.05 10.67 4.66
C SER A 69 -0.44 10.72 4.25
N THR A 70 -0.77 11.12 3.02
CA THR A 70 -2.16 11.17 2.55
C THR A 70 -2.81 9.78 2.47
N CYS A 71 -2.03 8.74 2.21
CA CYS A 71 -2.50 7.35 2.16
C CYS A 71 -2.36 6.62 3.50
N GLN A 72 -2.23 7.37 4.61
CA GLN A 72 -2.15 6.81 5.94
C GLN A 72 -3.43 6.04 6.28
N ALA A 73 -3.27 4.87 6.87
CA ALA A 73 -4.35 4.06 7.43
C ALA A 73 -3.84 3.34 8.68
N VAL A 74 -4.75 2.73 9.45
CA VAL A 74 -4.40 1.85 10.57
C VAL A 74 -4.68 0.41 10.20
N VAL A 75 -3.73 -0.49 10.46
CA VAL A 75 -3.95 -1.93 10.36
C VAL A 75 -4.75 -2.38 11.59
N ARG A 76 -5.97 -2.88 11.39
CA ARG A 76 -6.85 -3.41 12.44
C ARG A 76 -6.60 -4.89 12.70
N ASP A 77 -6.29 -5.64 11.64
CA ASP A 77 -5.96 -7.06 11.69
C ASP A 77 -4.98 -7.41 10.57
N GLY A 78 -4.19 -8.47 10.76
CA GLY A 78 -3.12 -8.86 9.85
C GLY A 78 -1.83 -8.03 10.02
N SER A 79 -0.92 -8.15 9.06
CA SER A 79 0.37 -7.47 9.10
C SER A 79 0.90 -7.12 7.72
N VAL A 80 1.54 -5.96 7.63
CA VAL A 80 2.12 -5.42 6.38
C VAL A 80 3.53 -4.92 6.64
N GLU A 81 4.35 -4.92 5.60
CA GLU A 81 5.68 -4.33 5.57
C GLU A 81 5.67 -3.07 4.70
N MET A 82 6.29 -1.99 5.18
CA MET A 82 6.45 -0.76 4.41
C MET A 82 7.80 -0.75 3.70
N ALA A 83 7.80 -0.59 2.38
CA ALA A 83 9.03 -0.49 1.57
C ALA A 83 9.87 0.74 1.96
N VAL A 84 9.22 1.89 2.15
CA VAL A 84 9.82 3.09 2.74
C VAL A 84 8.83 3.80 3.64
N ASN A 85 9.33 4.48 4.66
CA ASN A 85 8.53 5.35 5.52
C ASN A 85 9.33 6.63 5.84
N TYR A 86 8.87 7.76 5.32
CA TYR A 86 9.37 9.10 5.64
C TYR A 86 8.27 10.02 6.18
N GLY A 87 7.02 9.54 6.19
CA GLY A 87 5.83 10.33 6.50
C GLY A 87 5.26 10.07 7.89
N LEU A 88 5.58 8.93 8.52
CA LEU A 88 5.10 8.55 9.84
C LEU A 88 6.24 8.50 10.85
N THR A 89 5.96 8.92 12.07
CA THR A 89 6.84 8.77 13.23
C THR A 89 6.84 7.33 13.75
N ASP A 90 7.88 6.96 14.50
CA ASP A 90 7.99 5.64 15.10
C ASP A 90 6.80 5.32 16.05
N ASP A 91 6.30 6.33 16.78
CA ASP A 91 5.15 6.18 17.68
C ASP A 91 3.84 5.92 16.91
N GLU A 92 3.66 6.53 15.74
CA GLU A 92 2.52 6.25 14.86
C GLU A 92 2.59 4.83 14.31
N VAL A 93 3.77 4.40 13.84
CA VAL A 93 3.97 3.03 13.37
C VAL A 93 3.72 2.02 14.50
N ALA A 94 4.20 2.30 15.71
CA ALA A 94 3.97 1.46 16.89
C ALA A 94 2.48 1.37 17.28
N ARG A 95 1.67 2.37 16.92
CA ARG A 95 0.21 2.40 17.09
C ARG A 95 -0.54 1.72 15.93
N GLY A 96 0.17 1.16 14.94
CA GLY A 96 -0.41 0.45 13.81
C GLY A 96 -0.71 1.32 12.59
N TYR A 97 -0.26 2.58 12.57
CA TYR A 97 -0.39 3.41 11.37
C TYR A 97 0.61 2.96 10.30
N VAL A 98 0.15 2.93 9.06
CA VAL A 98 0.92 2.52 7.88
C VAL A 98 0.66 3.44 6.70
N LEU A 99 1.65 3.55 5.81
CA LEU A 99 1.50 4.21 4.51
C LEU A 99 1.10 3.17 3.47
N THR A 100 -0.20 3.04 3.20
CA THR A 100 -0.74 1.97 2.33
C THR A 100 -0.12 1.94 0.92
N CYS A 101 0.36 3.07 0.40
CA CYS A 101 1.07 3.15 -0.88
C CYS A 101 2.47 2.52 -0.89
N GLN A 102 3.02 2.25 0.30
CA GLN A 102 4.31 1.58 0.49
C GLN A 102 4.14 0.24 1.19
N SER A 103 2.92 -0.17 1.52
CA SER A 103 2.65 -1.38 2.29
C SER A 103 2.38 -2.57 1.38
N THR A 104 2.96 -3.72 1.70
CA THR A 104 2.64 -5.03 1.14
C THR A 104 2.36 -6.02 2.28
N PRO A 105 1.49 -7.04 2.11
CA PRO A 105 1.27 -8.04 3.16
C PRO A 105 2.59 -8.75 3.51
N THR A 106 2.83 -8.97 4.81
CA THR A 106 3.99 -9.76 5.27
C THR A 106 3.90 -11.20 4.78
N ALA A 107 5.02 -11.87 4.58
CA ALA A 107 5.04 -13.28 4.19
C ALA A 107 4.16 -14.16 5.12
N GLY A 108 3.22 -14.90 4.54
CA GLY A 108 2.29 -15.78 5.26
C GLY A 108 1.04 -15.08 5.82
N CYS A 109 0.91 -13.76 5.68
CA CYS A 109 -0.32 -13.05 5.99
C CYS A 109 -1.33 -13.25 4.86
N VAL A 110 -2.48 -13.84 5.21
CA VAL A 110 -3.55 -14.17 4.24
C VAL A 110 -4.73 -13.20 4.28
N GLU A 111 -4.88 -12.44 5.38
CA GLU A 111 -5.93 -11.44 5.56
C GLU A 111 -5.34 -10.16 6.18
N VAL A 112 -5.72 -8.99 5.65
CA VAL A 112 -5.35 -7.67 6.19
C VAL A 112 -6.59 -6.78 6.28
N ASP A 113 -6.84 -6.17 7.43
CA ASP A 113 -7.89 -5.15 7.61
C ASP A 113 -7.26 -3.78 7.82
N VAL A 114 -7.57 -2.82 6.94
CA VAL A 114 -7.08 -1.44 7.00
C VAL A 114 -8.21 -0.44 7.15
N ASP A 115 -8.00 0.55 8.01
CA ASP A 115 -8.96 1.60 8.32
C ASP A 115 -8.37 2.98 7.98
N PHE A 116 -8.95 3.64 6.98
CA PHE A 116 -8.57 4.98 6.52
C PHE A 116 -9.26 6.09 7.32
N ASP A 117 -10.19 5.77 8.21
CA ASP A 117 -10.93 6.74 9.04
C ASP A 117 -10.32 6.91 10.46
N ALA A 118 -9.20 6.23 10.74
CA ALA A 118 -8.59 6.07 12.06
C ALA A 118 -7.67 7.22 12.53
#